data_AF-A0A256GL51-F1
#
_entry.id   AF-A0A256GL51-F1
#
_cell.length_a   1.000
_cell.length_b   1.000
_cell.length_c   1.000
_cell.angle_alpha   90.00
_cell.angle_beta   90.00
_cell.angle_gamma   90.00
#
_symmetry.space_group_name_H-M   'P 1'
#
loop_
_entity.id
_entity.type
_entity.pdbx_description
1 polymer ?
#
loop_
_entity_poly.entity_id
_entity_poly.type
_entity_poly.pdbx_seq_one_letter_code
_entity_poly.pdbx_strand_id
1 'polypeptide(L)' 'MRAGFGLLRLSSKDFWAMTPRELGAVLGPVSQSTNAPSRTTLDALMHAFPDR' A
#
# COMPACT_ATOMS: atom_id res chain seq x y z
N MET A 1 -3.40 0.05 7.13
CA MET A 1 -2.61 -1.05 6.52
C MET A 1 -3.09 -2.41 7.04
N ARG A 2 -4.00 -3.09 6.34
CA ARG A 2 -4.47 -4.44 6.77
C ARG A 2 -3.61 -5.59 6.21
N ALA A 3 -2.90 -5.34 5.10
CA ALA A 3 -2.15 -6.37 4.37
C ALA A 3 -0.91 -6.90 5.12
N GLY A 4 -0.15 -6.03 5.80
CA GLY A 4 1.08 -6.44 6.52
C GLY A 4 0.84 -6.98 7.93
N PHE A 5 0.06 -6.25 8.74
CA PHE A 5 -0.05 -6.51 10.19
C PHE A 5 -1.17 -7.47 10.58
N GLY A 6 -2.26 -7.52 9.79
CA GLY A 6 -3.42 -8.36 10.11
C GLY A 6 -3.34 -9.77 9.52
N LEU A 7 -2.74 -9.91 8.32
CA LEU A 7 -2.74 -11.17 7.56
C LEU A 7 -1.51 -12.05 7.87
N LEU A 8 -0.36 -11.44 8.18
CA LEU A 8 0.93 -12.13 8.28
C LEU A 8 1.44 -12.23 9.72
N ARG A 9 0.81 -11.51 10.66
CA ARG A 9 1.22 -11.39 12.08
C ARG A 9 2.71 -11.00 12.25
N LEU A 10 3.28 -10.33 11.26
CA LEU A 10 4.66 -9.84 11.31
C LEU A 10 4.75 -8.65 12.25
N SER A 11 5.87 -8.57 12.98
CA SER A 11 6.21 -7.33 13.69
C SER A 11 6.46 -6.20 12.69
N SER A 12 6.26 -4.96 13.11
CA SER A 12 6.58 -3.77 12.29
C SER A 12 8.00 -3.79 11.77
N LYS A 13 8.93 -4.24 12.60
CA LYS A 13 10.35 -4.33 12.23
C LYS A 13 10.58 -5.33 11.11
N ASP A 14 10.01 -6.53 11.23
CA ASP A 14 10.21 -7.59 10.24
C ASP A 14 9.52 -7.25 8.92
N PHE A 15 8.35 -6.61 8.99
CA PHE A 15 7.66 -6.12 7.80
C PHE A 15 8.50 -5.12 7.00
N TRP A 16 9.13 -4.14 7.67
CA TRP A 16 9.95 -3.12 7.01
C TRP A 16 11.35 -3.61 6.61
N ALA A 17 11.83 -4.71 7.19
CA ALA A 17 13.11 -5.32 6.84
C ALA A 17 13.02 -6.22 5.59
N MET A 18 11.82 -6.63 5.16
CA MET A 18 11.65 -7.49 3.99
C MET A 18 12.08 -6.81 2.70
N THR A 19 12.68 -7.61 1.83
CA THR A 19 12.99 -7.20 0.46
C THR A 19 11.70 -7.12 -0.39
N PRO A 20 11.68 -6.32 -1.47
CA PRO A 20 10.54 -6.26 -2.39
C PRO A 20 10.12 -7.62 -2.95
N ARG A 21 11.10 -8.54 -3.14
CA ARG A 21 10.85 -9.90 -3.62
C ARG A 21 10.13 -10.75 -2.58
N GLU A 22 10.54 -10.69 -1.32
CA GLU A 22 9.86 -11.38 -0.21
C GLU A 22 8.45 -10.81 0.00
N LEU A 23 8.32 -9.49 -0.04
CA LEU A 23 7.04 -8.80 0.10
C LEU A 23 6.06 -9.21 -1.02
N GLY A 24 6.52 -9.34 -2.26
CA GLY A 24 5.72 -9.85 -3.38
C GLY A 24 5.32 -11.31 -3.23
N ALA A 25 6.21 -12.16 -2.71
CA ALA A 25 5.89 -13.57 -2.45
C ALA A 25 4.80 -13.73 -1.37
N VAL A 26 4.82 -12.86 -0.36
CA VAL A 26 3.92 -12.92 0.78
C VAL A 26 2.55 -12.29 0.49
N LEU A 27 2.51 -11.21 -0.30
CA LEU A 27 1.26 -10.54 -0.69
C LEU A 27 0.55 -11.20 -1.87
N GLY A 28 1.22 -12.13 -2.57
CA GLY A 28 0.73 -12.71 -3.81
C GLY A 28 0.80 -11.72 -4.98
N PRO A 29 0.30 -12.09 -6.17
CA PRO A 29 0.26 -11.18 -7.31
C PRO A 29 -0.51 -9.93 -6.93
N VAL A 30 0.20 -8.80 -6.87
CA VAL A 30 -0.40 -7.48 -6.69
C VAL A 30 -1.19 -7.20 -7.95
N SER A 31 -2.48 -7.55 -7.93
CA SER A 31 -3.41 -7.08 -8.95
C SER A 31 -3.31 -5.56 -8.96
N GLN A 32 -3.09 -4.97 -10.14
CA GLN A 32 -3.19 -3.53 -10.29
C GLN A 32 -4.58 -3.15 -9.79
N SER A 33 -4.64 -2.48 -8.63
CA SER A 33 -5.90 -2.06 -8.06
C SER A 33 -6.57 -1.14 -9.08
N THR A 34 -7.56 -1.68 -9.80
CA THR A 34 -8.31 -0.94 -10.83
C THR A 34 -9.06 0.25 -10.24
N ASN A 35 -9.20 0.29 -8.92
CA ASN A 35 -9.86 1.35 -8.17
C ASN A 35 -8.89 2.35 -7.52
N ALA A 36 -7.57 2.24 -7.75
CA ALA A 36 -6.63 3.24 -7.25
C ALA A 36 -6.68 4.51 -8.13
N PRO A 37 -6.75 5.71 -7.55
CA PRO A 37 -6.71 6.95 -8.33
C PRO A 37 -5.35 7.10 -9.02
N SER A 38 -5.36 7.66 -10.24
CA SER A 38 -4.13 8.07 -10.91
C SER A 38 -3.43 9.17 -10.12
N ARG A 39 -2.14 9.40 -10.39
CA ARG A 39 -1.39 10.52 -9.78
C ARG A 39 -2.09 11.86 -10.02
N THR A 40 -2.52 12.11 -11.24
CA THR A 40 -3.25 13.33 -11.61
C THR A 40 -4.58 13.46 -10.85
N THR A 41 -5.30 12.35 -10.68
CA THR A 41 -6.57 12.33 -9.93
C THR A 41 -6.34 12.64 -8.46
N LEU A 42 -5.28 12.09 -7.87
CA LEU A 42 -4.92 12.37 -6.48
C LEU A 42 -4.57 13.84 -6.28
N ASP A 43 -3.75 14.42 -7.17
CA ASP A 43 -3.39 15.84 -7.10
C ASP A 43 -4.63 16.75 -7.20
N ALA A 44 -5.58 16.42 -8.08
CA ALA A 44 -6.84 17.16 -8.19
C ALA A 44 -7.67 17.09 -6.90
N LEU A 45 -7.71 15.92 -6.24
CA LEU A 45 -8.40 15.75 -4.95
C LEU A 45 -7.75 16.58 -3.84
N MET A 46 -6.42 16.61 -3.77
CA MET A 46 -5.70 17.41 -2.77
C MET A 46 -5.95 18.91 -2.91
N HIS A 47 -6.09 19.40 -4.16
CA HIS A 47 -6.47 20.80 -4.41
C HIS A 47 -7.92 21.08 -4.04
N ALA A 48 -8.83 20.13 -4.29
CA ALA A 48 -10.26 20.28 -4.00
C ALA A 48 -10.60 20.19 -2.51
N PHE A 49 -9.85 19.39 -1.74
CA PHE A 49 -10.08 19.13 -0.32
C PHE A 49 -8.82 19.39 0.51
N PRO A 50 -8.46 20.65 0.78
CA PRO A 50 -7.30 20.99 1.60
C PRO A 50 -7.56 20.69 3.09
N ASP A 51 -6.57 20.12 3.78
CA ASP A 51 -6.62 19.65 5.18
C ASP A 51 -6.70 20.77 6.26
N ARG A 52 -7.38 21.90 6.00
CA ARG A 52 -7.50 23.00 6.96
C ARG A 52 -8.22 22.63 8.26
#